data_AF-A0A6N7ZYA6-F1
#
_entry.id   AF-A0A6N7ZYA6-F1
#
_cell.length_a   1.000
_cell.length_b   1.000
_cell.length_c   1.000
_cell.angle_alpha   90.00
_cell.angle_beta   90.00
_cell.angle_gamma   90.00
#
_symmetry.space_group_name_H-M   'P 1'
#
loop_
_entity.id
_entity.type
_entity.pdbx_description
1 polymer ?
#
loop_
_entity_poly.entity_id
_entity_poly.type
_entity_poly.pdbx_seq_one_letter_code
_entity_poly.pdbx_strand_id
1 'polypeptide(L)'
;MTSTAPRAGEIYLEYQRIGQQVRVTAIDGASGVEVVVFGPLKASEHDLKQLAVRKLQRRLEREKVEPDPFRKKDGRGFGTF
;
A
#
# COMPACT_ATOMS: atom_id res chain seq x y z
N MET A 1 -24.75 19.02 -0.03
CA MET A 1 -24.38 17.97 0.94
C MET A 1 -23.28 17.13 0.31
N THR A 2 -22.02 17.33 0.71
CA THR A 2 -20.90 16.48 0.27
C THR A 2 -21.02 15.14 0.97
N SER A 3 -21.23 14.07 0.21
CA SER A 3 -21.25 12.70 0.74
C SER A 3 -19.89 12.38 1.36
N THR A 4 -19.88 12.06 2.66
CA THR A 4 -18.71 11.58 3.45
C THR A 4 -18.45 10.09 3.25
N ALA A 5 -19.30 9.39 2.49
CA ALA A 5 -19.12 7.95 2.27
C ALA A 5 -17.98 7.70 1.27
N PRO A 6 -17.01 6.81 1.60
CA PRO A 6 -15.92 6.48 0.71
C PRO A 6 -16.44 5.84 -0.58
N ARG A 7 -15.86 6.24 -1.72
CA ARG A 7 -16.26 5.76 -3.05
C ARG A 7 -15.34 4.66 -3.56
N ALA A 8 -15.88 3.79 -4.41
CA ALA A 8 -15.07 2.83 -5.13
C ALA A 8 -14.02 3.54 -6.00
N GLY A 9 -12.75 3.15 -5.86
CA GLY A 9 -11.61 3.77 -6.55
C GLY A 9 -11.04 5.01 -5.83
N GLU A 10 -11.60 5.42 -4.70
CA GLU A 10 -11.02 6.46 -3.85
C GLU A 10 -9.83 5.88 -3.07
N ILE A 11 -8.69 6.58 -3.12
CA ILE A 11 -7.47 6.19 -2.41
C ILE A 11 -7.06 7.33 -1.50
N TYR A 12 -6.96 7.04 -0.21
CA TYR A 12 -6.39 7.96 0.78
C TYR A 12 -4.89 7.73 0.88
N LEU A 13 -4.13 8.84 0.96
CA LEU A 13 -2.67 8.82 1.11
C LEU A 13 -2.27 9.62 2.34
N GLU A 14 -1.49 8.99 3.21
CA GLU A 14 -0.88 9.63 4.37
C GLU A 14 0.64 9.65 4.19
N TYR A 15 1.26 10.80 4.40
CA TYR A 15 2.72 10.97 4.38
C TYR A 15 3.20 11.32 5.78
N GLN A 16 4.11 10.51 6.31
CA GLN A 16 4.72 10.72 7.61
C GLN A 16 6.23 10.74 7.48
N ARG A 17 6.87 11.86 7.86
CA ARG A 17 8.33 11.95 7.91
C ARG A 17 8.86 11.20 9.13
N ILE A 18 9.82 10.31 8.89
CA ILE A 18 10.50 9.52 9.92
C ILE A 18 12.01 9.66 9.68
N GLY A 19 12.65 10.57 10.42
CA GLY A 19 14.07 10.88 10.23
C GLY A 19 14.39 11.36 8.81
N GLN A 20 15.22 10.58 8.11
CA GLN A 20 15.63 10.82 6.71
C GLN A 20 14.76 10.07 5.69
N GLN A 21 13.64 9.49 6.11
CA GLN A 21 12.70 8.78 5.26
C GLN A 21 11.31 9.40 5.35
N VAL A 22 10.47 9.07 4.38
CA VAL A 22 9.03 9.32 4.39
C VAL A 22 8.33 7.97 4.31
N ARG A 23 7.46 7.71 5.28
CA ARG A 23 6.48 6.64 5.24
C ARG A 23 5.27 7.15 4.47
N VAL A 24 4.80 6.37 3.50
CA VAL A 24 3.56 6.65 2.78
C VAL A 24 2.61 5.49 2.97
N THR A 25 1.42 5.78 3.51
CA THR A 25 0.33 4.81 3.64
C THR A 25 -0.68 5.09 2.54
N ALA A 26 -1.00 4.09 1.71
CA ALA A 26 -2.09 4.15 0.74
C ALA A 26 -3.22 3.22 1.18
N ILE A 27 -4.45 3.74 1.23
CA ILE A 27 -5.64 3.02 1.71
C ILE A 27 -6.72 3.08 0.64
N ASP A 28 -7.25 1.92 0.24
CA ASP A 28 -8.44 1.85 -0.62
C ASP A 28 -9.68 2.16 0.22
N GLY A 29 -10.43 3.21 -0.13
CA GLY A 29 -11.56 3.69 0.65
C GLY A 29 -12.72 2.70 0.73
N ALA A 30 -12.89 1.83 -0.26
CA ALA A 30 -14.01 0.88 -0.31
C ALA A 30 -13.74 -0.39 0.51
N SER A 31 -12.55 -0.96 0.41
CA SER A 31 -12.18 -2.22 1.08
C SER A 31 -11.46 -2.02 2.42
N GLY A 32 -10.91 -0.84 2.67
CA GLY A 32 -10.04 -0.57 3.81
C GLY A 32 -8.66 -1.22 3.72
N VAL A 33 -8.32 -1.87 2.58
CA VAL A 33 -7.00 -2.45 2.38
C VAL A 33 -5.95 -1.35 2.33
N GLU A 34 -4.90 -1.53 3.13
CA GLU A 34 -3.80 -0.59 3.22
C GLU A 34 -2.46 -1.20 2.78
N VAL A 35 -1.59 -0.34 2.24
CA VAL A 35 -0.20 -0.65 1.96
C VAL A 35 0.67 0.49 2.46
N VAL A 36 1.77 0.14 3.12
CA VAL A 36 2.78 1.10 3.58
C VAL A 36 4.05 0.94 2.75
N VAL A 37 4.61 2.07 2.31
CA VAL A 37 5.93 2.14 1.67
C VAL A 37 6.81 3.14 2.40
N PHE A 38 8.12 2.98 2.23
CA PHE A 38 9.12 3.93 2.71
C PHE A 38 9.98 4.39 1.54
N GLY A 39 10.38 5.65 1.55
CA GLY A 39 11.37 6.16 0.63
C GLY A 39 12.21 7.28 1.25
N PRO A 40 13.28 7.71 0.56
CA PRO A 40 14.12 8.80 1.02
C PRO A 40 13.34 10.10 1.17
N LEU A 41 13.70 10.93 2.16
CA LEU A 41 13.10 12.26 2.36
C LEU A 41 13.25 13.18 1.15
N LYS A 42 14.32 12.99 0.37
CA LYS A 42 14.61 13.77 -0.84
C LYS A 42 13.92 13.22 -2.10
N ALA A 43 13.22 12.09 -2.01
CA ALA A 43 12.48 11.55 -3.15
C ALA A 43 11.29 12.46 -3.49
N SER A 44 10.90 12.49 -4.77
CA SER A 44 9.71 13.20 -5.22
C SER A 44 8.46 12.62 -4.56
N GLU A 45 7.57 13.48 -4.07
CA GLU A 45 6.26 13.06 -3.56
C GLU A 45 5.46 12.30 -4.63
N HIS A 46 5.57 12.72 -5.90
CA HIS A 46 4.92 12.02 -7.02
C HIS A 46 5.40 10.58 -7.15
N ASP A 47 6.70 10.32 -7.01
CA ASP A 47 7.26 8.97 -7.14
C ASP A 47 6.81 8.09 -5.97
N LEU A 48 6.82 8.64 -4.75
CA LEU A 48 6.35 7.94 -3.56
C LEU A 48 4.84 7.62 -3.66
N LYS A 49 4.04 8.57 -4.17
CA LYS A 49 2.63 8.38 -4.49
C LYS A 49 2.43 7.24 -5.47
N GLN A 50 3.11 7.27 -6.61
CA GLN A 50 2.98 6.25 -7.65
C GLN A 50 3.39 4.88 -7.14
N LEU A 51 4.47 4.80 -6.36
CA LEU A 51 4.93 3.56 -5.74
C LEU A 51 3.88 2.98 -4.79
N ALA A 52 3.31 3.81 -3.92
CA ALA A 52 2.29 3.39 -2.94
C ALA A 52 1.01 2.91 -3.65
N VAL A 53 0.50 3.69 -4.61
CA VAL A 53 -0.69 3.35 -5.39
C VAL A 53 -0.51 2.06 -6.18
N ARG A 54 0.62 1.87 -6.87
CA ARG A 54 0.90 0.64 -7.62
C ARG A 54 0.95 -0.59 -6.72
N LYS A 55 1.51 -0.48 -5.52
CA LYS A 55 1.55 -1.59 -4.57
C LYS A 55 0.17 -1.88 -3.97
N LEU A 56 -0.65 -0.86 -3.72
CA LEU A 56 -2.04 -1.03 -3.31
C LEU A 56 -2.85 -1.76 -4.40
N GLN A 57 -2.77 -1.33 -5.65
CA GLN A 57 -3.43 -1.99 -6.78
C GLN A 57 -3.03 -3.48 -6.87
N ARG A 58 -1.72 -3.77 -6.84
CA ARG A 58 -1.22 -5.15 -6.84
C ARG A 58 -1.71 -5.96 -5.63
N ARG A 59 -1.88 -5.33 -4.47
CA ARG A 59 -2.41 -5.98 -3.26
C ARG A 59 -3.88 -6.34 -3.42
N LEU A 60 -4.68 -5.42 -3.97
CA LEU A 60 -6.11 -5.63 -4.26
C LEU A 60 -6.31 -6.71 -5.32
N GLU A 61 -5.50 -6.74 -6.37
CA GLU A 61 -5.52 -7.81 -7.38
C GLU A 61 -5.27 -9.17 -6.75
N ARG A 62 -4.31 -9.29 -5.83
CA ARG A 62 -4.01 -10.54 -5.12
C ARG A 62 -5.08 -11.01 -4.15
N GLU A 63 -5.93 -10.12 -3.65
CA GLU A 63 -7.08 -10.49 -2.81
C GLU A 63 -8.28 -10.95 -3.65
N LYS A 64 -8.39 -10.49 -4.91
CA LYS A 64 -9.42 -10.95 -5.85
C LYS A 64 -9.11 -12.33 -6.43
N VAL A 65 -7.83 -12.68 -6.53
CA VAL A 65 -7.38 -14.01 -6.97
C VAL A 65 -7.45 -14.95 -5.76
N GLU A 66 -8.19 -16.06 -5.89
CA GLU A 66 -8.29 -17.13 -4.89
C GLU A 66 -6.93 -17.50 -4.27
N PRO A 67 -6.90 -17.97 -3.01
CA PRO A 67 -5.66 -18.27 -2.32
C PRO A 67 -4.87 -19.32 -3.11
N ASP A 68 -3.73 -18.91 -3.66
CA ASP A 68 -2.76 -19.81 -4.26
C ASP A 68 -2.42 -20.92 -3.25
N PRO A 69 -2.75 -22.20 -3.54
CA PRO A 69 -2.52 -23.31 -2.62
C PRO A 69 -1.02 -23.53 -2.34
N PHE A 70 -0.13 -22.94 -3.14
CA PHE A 70 1.32 -23.00 -2.96
C PHE A 70 1.89 -21.83 -2.15
N ARG A 71 1.05 -20.89 -1.70
CA ARG A 71 1.48 -19.83 -0.79
C ARG A 71 1.74 -20.43 0.59
N LYS A 72 2.99 -20.84 0.82
CA LYS A 72 3.51 -21.31 2.12
C LYS A 72 3.07 -20.38 3.26
N LYS A 73 2.32 -20.93 4.21
CA LYS A 73 1.76 -20.25 5.40
C LYS A 73 2.73 -20.30 6.60
N ASP A 74 3.87 -20.92 6.39
CA ASP A 74 4.96 -21.15 7.32
C ASP A 74 5.97 -20.00 7.19
N GLY A 75 6.07 -19.19 8.25
CA GLY A 75 6.87 -17.96 8.36
C GLY A 75 8.40 -18.11 8.23
N ARG A 76 8.87 -18.81 7.19
CA ARG A 76 10.26 -18.88 6.75
C ARG A 76 10.36 -18.27 5.36
N GLY A 77 10.48 -16.96 5.33
CA GLY A 77 10.60 -16.19 4.10
C GLY A 77 11.26 -14.84 4.36
N PHE A 78 12.57 -14.87 4.60
CA PHE A 78 13.63 -13.87 4.33
C PHE A 78 14.76 -14.16 5.32
N GLY A 79 15.81 -14.84 4.85
CA GLY A 79 16.96 -15.18 5.67
C GLY A 79 17.75 -16.37 5.12
N THR A 80 18.40 -16.19 3.98
CA THR A 80 19.59 -16.96 3.61
C THR A 80 20.55 -16.02 2.90
N PHE A 81 21.55 -15.58 3.69
CA PHE A 81 22.85 -14.99 3.37
C PHE A 81 22.92 -13.78 2.43
#